data_AF-A0A7L2TS73-F1
#
_entry.id   AF-A0A7L2TS73-F1
#
_cell.length_a   1.000
_cell.length_b   1.000
_cell.length_c   1.000
_cell.angle_alpha   90.00
_cell.angle_beta   90.00
_cell.angle_gamma   90.00
#
_symmetry.space_group_name_H-M   'P 1'
#
loop_
_entity.id
_entity.type
_entity.pdbx_description
1 polymer ?
#
loop_
_entity_poly.entity_id
_entity_poly.type
_entity_poly.pdbx_seq_one_letter_code
_entity_poly.pdbx_strand_id
1 'polypeptide(L)'
;GQYIPFCDEDGYYKPSQCHGSLGQCWCVDRYGNEVLGSRTNGAAECAVDLETSGDFASGDFHDWRDDEVDEDELVNDEDEIEDDDEDEGDDDDDDDDHDGYI
;
A
#
# COMPACT_ATOMS: atom_id res chain seq x y z
N GLY A 1 -16.10 -37.15 -12.99
CA GLY A 1 -16.88 -36.13 -13.71
C GLY A 1 -15.94 -35.07 -14.25
N GLN A 2 -16.44 -34.22 -15.14
CA GLN A 2 -15.66 -33.12 -15.73
C GLN A 2 -15.54 -31.95 -14.74
N TYR A 3 -14.38 -31.29 -14.72
CA TYR A 3 -14.16 -30.06 -13.98
C TYR A 3 -14.90 -28.89 -14.64
N ILE A 4 -15.62 -28.10 -13.84
CA ILE A 4 -16.30 -26.88 -14.25
C ILE A 4 -15.68 -25.74 -13.41
N PRO A 5 -15.01 -24.76 -14.04
CA PRO A 5 -14.46 -23.62 -13.32
C PRO A 5 -15.57 -22.70 -12.82
N PHE A 6 -15.36 -22.10 -11.65
CA PHE A 6 -16.19 -21.01 -11.14
C PHE A 6 -15.65 -19.66 -11.63
N CYS A 7 -16.56 -18.78 -12.03
CA CYS A 7 -16.25 -17.42 -12.45
C CYS A 7 -17.05 -16.40 -11.62
N ASP A 8 -16.51 -15.19 -11.53
CA ASP A 8 -17.17 -14.01 -10.97
C ASP A 8 -18.06 -13.29 -11.99
N GLU A 9 -18.79 -12.26 -11.54
CA GLU A 9 -19.72 -11.47 -12.35
C GLU A 9 -19.02 -10.75 -13.51
N ASP A 10 -17.77 -10.35 -13.32
CA ASP A 10 -16.89 -9.79 -14.34
C ASP A 10 -16.38 -10.81 -15.37
N GLY A 11 -16.64 -12.10 -15.15
CA GLY A 11 -16.19 -13.20 -16.02
C GLY A 11 -14.77 -13.68 -15.75
N TYR A 12 -14.10 -13.18 -14.71
CA TYR A 12 -12.82 -13.72 -14.24
C TYR A 12 -12.99 -15.02 -13.46
N TYR A 13 -11.92 -15.80 -13.37
CA TYR A 13 -11.92 -17.02 -12.57
C TYR A 13 -11.97 -16.69 -11.08
N LYS A 14 -12.86 -17.37 -10.34
CA LYS A 14 -12.88 -17.29 -8.90
C LYS A 14 -11.57 -17.81 -8.32
N PRO A 15 -11.01 -17.14 -7.31
CA PRO A 15 -9.73 -17.48 -6.71
C PRO A 15 -9.75 -18.90 -6.12
N SER A 16 -10.86 -19.33 -5.54
CA SER A 16 -11.05 -20.70 -5.06
C SER A 16 -11.70 -21.56 -6.14
N GLN A 17 -11.04 -22.63 -6.57
CA GLN A 17 -11.59 -23.60 -7.50
C GLN A 17 -11.66 -24.99 -6.90
N CYS A 18 -12.80 -25.65 -7.09
CA CYS A 18 -13.03 -26.99 -6.53
C CYS A 18 -13.42 -27.98 -7.61
N HIS A 19 -12.72 -29.11 -7.64
CA HIS A 19 -13.08 -30.24 -8.49
C HIS A 19 -13.93 -31.24 -7.72
N GLY A 20 -15.26 -31.13 -7.87
CA GLY A 20 -16.22 -31.98 -7.17
C GLY A 20 -16.06 -33.48 -7.40
N SER A 21 -15.39 -33.90 -8.48
CA SER A 21 -15.10 -35.32 -8.75
C SER A 21 -13.91 -35.87 -7.98
N LEU A 22 -12.92 -35.03 -7.66
CA LEU A 22 -11.75 -35.42 -6.89
C LEU A 22 -11.83 -34.99 -5.41
N GLY A 23 -12.78 -34.11 -5.07
CA GLY A 23 -12.88 -33.52 -3.74
C GLY A 23 -11.66 -32.66 -3.40
N GLN A 24 -11.02 -32.09 -4.42
CA GLN A 24 -9.83 -31.26 -4.28
C GLN A 24 -10.17 -29.83 -4.64
N CYS A 25 -9.74 -28.88 -3.84
CA CYS A 25 -9.80 -27.47 -4.17
C CYS A 25 -8.39 -26.89 -4.23
N TRP A 26 -8.22 -25.84 -5.02
CA TRP A 26 -6.96 -25.13 -5.21
C TRP A 26 -7.23 -23.65 -5.46
N CYS A 27 -6.18 -22.86 -5.36
CA CYS A 27 -6.23 -21.44 -5.68
C CYS A 27 -5.84 -21.21 -7.13
N VAL A 28 -6.52 -20.27 -7.77
CA VAL A 28 -6.19 -19.81 -9.11
C VAL A 28 -6.10 -18.29 -9.17
N ASP A 29 -5.31 -17.78 -10.11
CA ASP A 29 -5.32 -16.37 -10.48
C ASP A 29 -6.58 -16.00 -11.28
N ARG A 30 -6.83 -14.70 -11.48
CA ARG A 30 -7.92 -14.18 -12.33
C ARG A 30 -7.98 -14.77 -13.75
N TYR A 31 -6.87 -15.32 -14.23
CA TYR A 31 -6.73 -15.95 -15.55
C TYR A 31 -6.94 -17.47 -15.53
N GLY A 32 -7.17 -18.07 -14.36
CA GLY A 32 -7.38 -19.51 -14.19
C GLY A 32 -6.10 -20.33 -14.04
N ASN A 33 -4.95 -19.69 -13.82
CA ASN A 33 -3.69 -20.38 -13.53
C ASN A 33 -3.70 -20.92 -12.10
N GLU A 34 -3.39 -22.19 -11.90
CA GLU A 34 -3.29 -22.78 -10.55
C GLU A 34 -2.04 -22.28 -9.83
N VAL A 35 -2.22 -21.82 -8.60
CA VAL A 35 -1.12 -21.47 -7.69
C VAL A 35 -0.46 -22.75 -7.21
N LEU A 36 0.83 -22.90 -7.51
CA LEU A 36 1.60 -24.09 -7.14
C LEU A 36 1.58 -24.31 -5.61
N GLY A 37 1.20 -25.52 -5.19
CA GLY A 37 1.15 -25.88 -3.77
C GLY A 37 -0.15 -25.48 -3.05
N SER A 38 -1.11 -24.85 -3.73
CA SER A 38 -2.41 -24.48 -3.15
C SER A 38 -3.44 -25.61 -3.14
N ARG A 39 -3.17 -26.73 -3.85
CA ARG A 39 -4.12 -27.84 -3.99
C ARG A 39 -4.24 -28.65 -2.71
N THR A 40 -5.43 -28.67 -2.14
CA THR A 40 -5.78 -29.36 -0.90
C THR A 40 -7.02 -30.25 -1.05
N ASN A 41 -7.11 -31.29 -0.22
CA ASN A 41 -8.27 -32.16 -0.11
C ASN A 41 -9.28 -31.53 0.87
N GLY A 42 -10.01 -30.51 0.43
CA GLY A 42 -10.93 -29.75 1.27
C GLY A 42 -11.13 -28.34 0.75
N ALA A 43 -11.56 -27.41 1.61
CA ALA A 43 -11.62 -26.00 1.25
C ALA A 43 -10.20 -25.42 1.13
N ALA A 44 -9.88 -24.82 -0.02
CA ALA A 44 -8.67 -24.02 -0.19
C ALA A 44 -8.97 -22.59 0.29
N GLU A 45 -8.25 -22.11 1.30
CA GLU A 45 -8.33 -20.72 1.75
C GLU A 45 -7.47 -19.86 0.85
N CYS A 46 -8.08 -19.40 -0.24
CA CYS A 46 -7.45 -18.47 -1.17
C CYS A 46 -7.65 -17.08 -0.59
N ALA A 47 -6.58 -16.49 -0.06
CA ALA A 47 -6.57 -15.07 0.25
C ALA A 47 -6.78 -14.33 -1.07
N VAL A 48 -8.01 -13.88 -1.32
CA VAL A 48 -8.15 -12.64 -2.07
C VAL A 48 -7.49 -11.63 -1.17
N ASP A 49 -6.51 -10.91 -1.68
CA ASP A 49 -6.01 -9.73 -1.01
C ASP A 49 -7.25 -8.84 -0.81
N LEU A 50 -7.90 -8.98 0.35
CA LEU A 50 -8.71 -7.95 0.93
C LEU A 50 -7.68 -6.86 1.07
N GLU A 51 -7.69 -5.97 0.09
CA GLU A 51 -6.94 -4.73 0.11
C GLU A 51 -7.29 -4.14 1.47
N THR A 52 -6.42 -4.43 2.43
CA THR A 52 -6.43 -3.81 3.73
C THR A 52 -6.20 -2.38 3.32
N SER A 53 -7.32 -1.67 3.33
CA SER A 53 -7.46 -0.25 3.14
C SER A 53 -6.14 0.37 3.50
N GLY A 54 -5.40 0.84 2.50
CA GLY A 54 -4.17 1.57 2.73
C GLY A 54 -4.52 2.74 3.64
N ASP A 55 -4.26 2.56 4.93
CA ASP A 55 -4.22 3.57 5.96
C ASP A 55 -2.99 4.44 5.73
N PHE A 56 -2.96 5.12 4.59
CA PHE A 56 -2.06 6.23 4.39
C PHE A 56 -2.56 7.37 5.29
N ALA A 57 -1.70 7.80 6.22
CA ALA A 57 -1.82 8.91 7.18
C ALA A 57 -2.31 8.58 8.60
N SER A 58 -1.42 7.96 9.39
CA SER A 58 -1.35 8.17 10.84
C SER A 58 0.11 8.35 11.27
N GLY A 59 0.75 9.40 10.74
CA GLY A 59 1.82 10.12 11.45
C GLY A 59 1.25 11.52 11.64
N ASP A 60 0.65 11.85 12.77
CA ASP A 60 1.30 12.16 14.06
C ASP A 60 2.40 13.23 13.90
N PHE A 61 1.88 14.44 13.74
CA PHE A 61 2.50 15.74 13.92
C PHE A 61 3.06 15.86 15.35
N HIS A 62 4.38 16.01 15.49
CA HIS A 62 5.00 16.41 16.75
C HIS A 62 5.70 17.76 16.62
N ASP A 63 4.91 18.81 16.83
CA ASP A 63 5.36 20.12 17.26
C ASP A 63 5.88 20.01 18.70
N TRP A 64 7.18 20.18 18.90
CA TRP A 64 7.76 20.40 20.21
C TRP A 64 8.39 21.79 20.25
N ARG A 65 7.61 22.76 20.72
CA ARG A 65 8.18 23.97 21.28
C ARG A 65 7.49 24.28 22.60
N ASP A 66 8.02 23.68 23.66
CA ASP A 66 8.20 24.31 24.98
C ASP A 66 8.98 23.33 25.86
N ASP A 67 10.26 23.60 26.11
CA ASP A 67 10.78 23.86 27.46
C ASP A 67 12.30 24.05 27.33
N GLU A 68 12.77 25.20 27.80
CA GLU A 68 14.17 25.59 27.76
C GLU A 68 14.99 24.67 28.66
N VAL A 69 16.05 24.05 28.15
CA VAL A 69 17.01 23.33 29.00
C VAL A 69 18.42 23.74 28.63
N ASP A 70 19.01 24.55 29.52
CA ASP A 70 20.43 24.85 29.64
C ASP A 70 21.29 23.59 29.47
N GLU A 71 22.18 23.63 28.49
CA GLU A 71 23.15 22.59 28.16
C GLU A 71 24.47 22.75 28.93
N ASP A 72 24.40 22.62 30.26
CA ASP A 72 25.51 22.09 31.04
C ASP A 72 25.00 21.11 32.10
N GLU A 73 24.70 19.88 31.66
CA GLU A 73 25.51 18.73 32.04
C GLU A 73 25.03 17.43 31.37
N LEU A 74 26.02 16.70 30.85
CA LEU A 74 26.04 15.24 30.56
C LEU A 74 25.84 14.81 29.10
N VAL A 75 26.91 15.01 28.34
CA VAL A 75 27.45 14.16 27.26
C VAL A 75 26.88 12.74 27.14
N ASN A 76 26.38 12.39 25.96
CA ASN A 76 26.49 11.04 25.38
C ASN A 76 26.33 11.14 23.85
N ASP A 77 27.44 10.80 23.18
CA ASP A 77 27.67 10.43 21.78
C ASP A 77 26.51 10.58 20.76
N GLU A 78 26.52 11.66 19.97
CA GLU A 78 25.81 11.79 18.69
C GLU A 78 26.71 12.43 17.63
N ASP A 79 27.65 11.64 17.13
CA ASP A 79 28.29 11.90 15.84
C ASP A 79 27.38 11.36 14.71
N GLU A 80 27.13 12.22 13.72
CA GLU A 80 26.67 11.97 12.34
C GLU A 80 25.17 11.67 12.11
N ILE A 81 24.40 12.66 11.60
CA ILE A 81 23.95 12.74 10.19
C ILE A 81 23.64 14.22 9.85
N GLU A 82 24.37 14.82 8.89
CA GLU A 82 23.96 16.08 8.25
C GLU A 82 23.06 15.72 7.06
N ASP A 83 21.74 15.87 7.19
CA ASP A 83 20.82 15.78 6.07
C ASP A 83 20.46 17.20 5.60
N ASP A 84 20.87 17.45 4.37
CA ASP A 84 20.69 18.64 3.53
C ASP A 84 19.27 18.65 2.97
N ASP A 85 18.38 19.47 3.52
CA ASP A 85 17.07 19.79 2.93
C ASP A 85 17.12 21.23 2.40
N GLU A 86 17.60 21.43 1.18
CA GLU A 86 17.39 22.68 0.45
C GLU A 86 15.91 22.80 0.03
N ASP A 87 15.28 23.85 0.55
CA ASP A 87 13.94 24.37 0.30
C ASP A 87 13.82 24.87 -1.16
N GLU A 88 13.28 24.05 -2.06
CA GLU A 88 12.87 24.49 -3.40
C GLU A 88 11.46 25.10 -3.30
N GLY A 89 11.40 26.41 -3.06
CA GLY A 89 10.17 27.18 -3.07
C GLY A 89 9.47 27.11 -4.43
N ASP A 90 8.18 26.79 -4.43
CA ASP A 90 7.29 26.97 -5.57
C ASP A 90 7.07 28.49 -5.79
N ASP A 91 7.66 29.04 -6.85
CA ASP A 91 7.34 30.37 -7.37
C ASP A 91 5.90 30.35 -7.93
N ASP A 92 4.92 30.75 -7.12
CA ASP A 92 3.59 31.13 -7.59
C ASP A 92 3.69 32.42 -8.42
N ASP A 93 3.75 32.30 -9.76
CA ASP A 93 3.58 33.40 -10.70
C ASP A 93 2.12 33.94 -10.62
N ASP A 94 1.87 34.86 -9.68
CA ASP A 94 0.71 35.76 -9.70
C ASP A 94 0.84 36.72 -10.90
N ASP A 95 0.27 36.36 -12.05
CA ASP A 95 0.02 37.26 -13.19
C ASP A 95 -1.13 38.22 -12.82
N ASP A 96 -0.82 39.26 -12.04
CA ASP A 96 -1.72 40.37 -11.67
C ASP A 96 -1.57 41.54 -12.68
N ASP A 97 -2.54 41.57 -13.59
CA ASP A 97 -3.31 42.72 -14.10
C ASP A 97 -2.64 44.03 -14.58
N HIS A 98 -3.04 44.43 -15.82
CA HIS A 98 -3.39 45.81 -16.26
C HIS A 98 -2.26 46.87 -16.25
N ASP A 99 -2.04 47.84 -17.14
CA ASP A 99 -2.65 48.51 -18.29
C ASP A 99 -1.57 49.42 -18.92
N GLY A 100 -1.82 50.00 -20.10
CA GLY A 100 -1.13 51.25 -20.44
C GLY A 100 -0.88 51.55 -21.91
N TYR A 101 -1.79 52.30 -22.50
CA TYR A 101 -1.71 52.97 -23.80
C TYR A 101 -0.45 53.86 -23.96
N ILE A 102 0.11 53.93 -25.18
CA ILE A 102 0.54 55.16 -25.93
C ILE A 102 0.60 54.81 -27.43
#